data_AF-E8WIV8-F1
#
_entry.id   AF-E8WIV8-F1
#
_cell.length_a   1.000
_cell.length_b   1.000
_cell.length_c   1.000
_cell.angle_alpha   90.00
_cell.angle_beta   90.00
_cell.angle_gamma   90.00
#
_symmetry.space_group_name_H-M   'P 1'
#
loop_
_entity.id
_entity.type
_entity.pdbx_description
1 polymer ?
#
loop_
_entity_poly.entity_id
_entity_poly.type
_entity_poly.pdbx_seq_one_letter_code
_entity_poly.pdbx_strand_id
1 'polypeptide(L)' 'MTEMIDGIEYVTVAEAAAELSTTDTRVLMLLKQKALQGTLSDQGWFITRQSLDCFDRHGQEQQQLSCRTSCTSSSCGCH' A
#
# COMPACT_ATOMS: atom_id res chain seq x y z
N MET A 1 12.24 -2.13 11.40
CA MET A 1 13.01 -1.11 12.16
C MET A 1 12.18 0.16 12.16
N THR A 2 11.78 0.61 13.34
CA THR A 2 10.91 1.78 13.51
C THR A 2 11.77 2.94 13.99
N GLU A 3 11.66 4.09 13.34
CA GLU A 3 12.34 5.33 13.73
C GLU A 3 11.32 6.38 14.16
N MET A 4 11.64 7.15 15.20
CA MET A 4 10.85 8.31 15.61
C MET A 4 11.56 9.58 15.16
N ILE A 5 10.92 10.36 14.31
CA ILE A 5 11.42 11.65 13.83
C ILE A 5 10.39 12.71 14.18
N ASP A 6 10.76 13.72 14.97
CA ASP A 6 9.85 14.78 15.46
C ASP A 6 8.58 14.25 16.16
N GLY A 7 8.69 13.11 16.85
CA GLY A 7 7.56 12.47 17.55
C GLY A 7 6.58 11.74 16.62
N ILE A 8 6.91 11.62 15.33
CA ILE A 8 6.16 10.83 14.36
C ILE A 8 6.87 9.49 14.17
N GLU A 9 6.09 8.41 14.22
CA GLU A 9 6.59 7.06 13.97
C GLU A 9 6.71 6.78 12.48
N TYR A 10 7.88 6.29 12.09
CA TYR A 10 8.21 5.89 10.74
C TYR A 10 8.66 4.44 10.69
N VAL A 11 8.34 3.78 9.58
CA VAL A 11 8.84 2.45 9.25
C VAL A 11 9.57 2.46 7.91
N THR A 12 10.46 1.51 7.70
CA THR A 12 11.16 1.38 6.41
C THR A 12 10.18 0.93 5.31
N VAL A 13 10.58 1.14 4.05
CA VAL A 13 9.82 0.62 2.89
C VAL A 13 9.59 -0.89 2.98
N ALA A 14 10.57 -1.66 3.44
CA ALA A 14 10.46 -3.11 3.56
C ALA A 14 9.39 -3.53 4.58
N GLU A 15 9.33 -2.84 5.73
CA GLU A 15 8.31 -3.11 6.76
C GLU A 15 6.93 -2.71 6.26
N ALA A 16 6.83 -1.53 5.63
CA ALA A 16 5.59 -1.06 5.00
C ALA A 16 5.09 -2.05 3.93
N ALA A 17 6.01 -2.63 3.15
CA ALA A 17 5.68 -3.62 2.13
C ALA A 17 5.16 -4.92 2.75
N ALA A 18 5.79 -5.38 3.83
CA ALA A 18 5.34 -6.56 4.57
C ALA A 18 3.93 -6.34 5.18
N GLU A 19 3.67 -5.18 5.79
CA GLU A 19 2.37 -4.88 6.38
C GLU A 19 1.26 -4.78 5.34
N LEU A 20 1.54 -4.14 4.19
CA LEU A 20 0.59 -4.03 3.09
C LEU A 20 0.54 -5.28 2.20
N SER A 21 1.25 -6.35 2.55
CA SER A 21 1.37 -7.58 1.74
C SER A 21 1.67 -7.29 0.27
N THR A 22 2.62 -6.39 0.03
CA THR A 22 2.97 -5.87 -1.29
C THR A 22 4.49 -5.84 -1.46
N THR A 23 4.98 -5.24 -2.55
CA THR A 23 6.42 -5.09 -2.82
C THR A 23 6.91 -3.69 -2.48
N ASP A 24 8.19 -3.58 -2.17
CA ASP A 24 8.92 -2.32 -1.94
C ASP A 24 8.69 -1.32 -3.07
N THR A 25 8.77 -1.79 -4.33
CA THR A 25 8.49 -0.98 -5.52
C THR A 25 7.08 -0.42 -5.50
N ARG A 26 6.08 -1.21 -5.06
CA ARG A 26 4.69 -0.74 -4.96
C ARG A 26 4.56 0.33 -3.87
N VAL A 27 5.22 0.17 -2.73
CA VAL A 27 5.25 1.19 -1.67
C VAL A 27 5.87 2.51 -2.19
N LEU A 28 6.99 2.43 -2.91
CA LEU A 28 7.62 3.61 -3.53
C LEU A 28 6.71 4.25 -4.59
N MET A 29 5.97 3.45 -5.36
CA MET A 29 4.95 3.96 -6.28
C MET A 29 3.81 4.69 -5.55
N LEU A 30 3.35 4.17 -4.41
CA LEU A 30 2.30 4.80 -3.60
C LEU A 30 2.76 6.13 -3.00
N LEU A 31 4.02 6.22 -2.56
CA LEU A 31 4.63 7.50 -2.18
C LEU A 31 4.62 8.49 -3.35
N LYS A 32 5.08 8.06 -4.54
CA LYS A 32 5.09 8.90 -5.74
C LYS A 32 3.68 9.37 -6.14
N GLN A 33 2.66 8.53 -5.92
CA GLN A 33 1.25 8.83 -6.17
C GLN A 33 0.58 9.64 -5.05
N LYS A 34 1.32 9.99 -3.98
CA LYS A 34 0.80 10.64 -2.77
C LYS A 34 -0.30 9.84 -2.04
N ALA A 35 -0.36 8.53 -2.26
CA ALA A 35 -1.24 7.63 -1.55
C ALA A 35 -0.67 7.23 -0.18
N LEU A 36 0.66 7.24 -0.04
CA LEU A 36 1.35 7.13 1.24
C LEU A 36 2.13 8.42 1.52
N GLN A 37 2.32 8.76 2.80
CA GLN A 37 3.20 9.82 3.26
C GLN A 37 4.46 9.24 3.89
N GLY A 38 5.59 9.84 3.56
CA GLY A 38 6.89 9.44 4.02
C GLY A 38 7.94 10.50 3.77
N THR A 39 9.12 10.28 4.34
CA THR A 39 10.27 11.16 4.20
C THR A 39 11.48 10.39 3.68
N LEU A 40 12.40 11.08 3.02
CA LEU A 40 13.68 10.55 2.62
C LEU A 40 14.70 10.88 3.72
N SER A 41 15.37 9.87 4.25
CA SER A 41 16.49 9.98 5.19
C SER A 41 17.76 9.39 4.57
N ASP A 42 18.89 9.49 5.26
CA ASP A 42 20.20 8.97 4.80
C ASP A 42 20.16 7.47 4.48
N GLN A 43 19.32 6.71 5.17
CA GLN A 43 19.16 5.26 4.99
C GLN A 43 18.10 4.87 3.94
N GLY A 44 17.44 5.87 3.32
CA GLY A 44 16.41 5.65 2.30
C GLY A 44 15.04 6.21 2.68
N TRP A 45 13.99 5.67 2.04
CA TRP A 45 12.61 6.12 2.26
C TRP A 45 12.02 5.51 3.52
N PHE A 46 11.32 6.35 4.28
CA PHE A 46 10.61 6.01 5.50
C PHE A 46 9.15 6.42 5.38
N ILE A 47 8.25 5.52 5.76
CA ILE A 47 6.80 5.70 5.65
C ILE A 47 6.23 6.02 7.03
N THR A 48 5.38 7.04 7.11
CA THR A 48 4.68 7.37 8.35
C THR A 48 3.72 6.23 8.72
N ARG A 49 3.75 5.78 9.97
CA ARG A 49 2.84 4.75 10.50
C ARG A 49 1.38 5.15 10.32
N GLN A 50 1.08 6.43 10.52
CA GLN A 50 -0.26 6.99 10.35
C GLN A 50 -0.78 6.84 8.92
N SER A 51 0.04 7.12 7.91
CA SER A 51 -0.39 6.97 6.52
C SER A 51 -0.57 5.51 6.13
N LEU A 52 0.22 4.60 6.70
CA LEU A 52 0.05 3.16 6.51
C LEU A 52 -1.26 2.65 7.10
N ASP A 53 -1.59 3.03 8.34
CA ASP A 53 -2.86 2.65 8.98
C ASP A 53 -4.07 3.15 8.19
N CYS A 54 -4.04 4.43 7.77
CA CYS A 54 -5.06 4.99 6.91
C CYS A 54 -5.17 4.24 5.57
N PHE A 55 -4.05 3.87 4.95
CA PHE A 55 -4.06 3.18 3.68
C PHE A 55 -4.59 1.74 3.80
N ASP A 56 -4.20 0.98 4.82
CA ASP A 56 -4.72 -0.37 5.05
C ASP A 56 -6.24 -0.35 5.23
N ARG A 57 -6.76 0.54 6.08
CA ARG A 57 -8.20 0.68 6.32
C ARG A 57 -9.00 0.95 5.05
N HIS A 58 -8.49 1.82 4.17
CA HIS A 58 -9.15 2.16 2.90
C HIS A 58 -8.89 1.10 1.80
N GLY A 59 -7.72 0.45 1.81
CA GLY A 59 -7.33 -0.59 0.86
C GLY A 59 -8.09 -1.89 1.05
N GLN A 60 -8.39 -2.26 2.30
CA GLN A 60 -9.27 -3.40 2.63
C GLN A 60 -10.70 -3.16 2.13
N GLU A 61 -11.22 -1.94 2.29
CA GLU A 61 -12.56 -1.57 1.80
C GLU A 61 -12.65 -1.67 0.27
N GLN A 62 -11.59 -1.24 -0.45
CA GLN A 62 -11.54 -1.34 -1.92
C GLN A 62 -11.27 -2.77 -2.43
N GLN A 63 -10.44 -3.57 -1.75
CA GLN A 63 -10.23 -4.98 -2.14
C GLN A 63 -11.47 -5.84 -1.92
N GLN A 64 -12.29 -5.54 -0.91
CA GLN A 64 -13.53 -6.27 -0.69
C GLN A 64 -14.57 -6.02 -1.81
N LEU A 65 -14.51 -4.86 -2.47
CA LEU A 65 -15.37 -4.49 -3.59
C LEU A 65 -14.89 -5.02 -4.95
N SER A 66 -13.59 -5.32 -5.10
CA SER A 66 -13.00 -5.60 -6.42
C SER A 66 -12.75 -7.08 -6.75
N CYS A 67 -13.10 -8.02 -5.85
CA CYS A 67 -12.99 -9.47 -6.09
C CYS A 67 -14.33 -10.18 -6.36
N ARG A 68 -15.42 -9.44 -6.62
CA ARG A 68 -16.73 -9.99 -7.00
C ARG A 68 -17.08 -9.81 -8.48
N THR A 69 -16.10 -9.77 -9.37
CA THR A 69 -16.40 -10.06 -10.78
C THR A 69 -16.53 -11.57 -10.92
N SER A 70 -17.72 -12.07 -10.56
CA SER A 70 -18.28 -13.25 -11.18
C SER A 70 -18.17 -13.06 -12.69
N CYS A 71 -17.21 -13.73 -13.32
CA CYS A 71 -17.35 -14.12 -14.71
C CYS A 71 -18.50 -15.15 -14.76
N THR A 72 -19.73 -14.63 -14.65
CA THR A 72 -20.92 -15.38 -14.98
C THR A 72 -20.82 -15.73 -16.45
N SER A 73 -20.88 -17.03 -16.71
CA SER A 73 -21.01 -17.64 -18.02
C SER A 73 -21.93 -16.84 -18.93
N SER A 74 -21.47 -16.42 -20.11
CA SER A 74 -22.36 -16.20 -21.25
C SER A 74 -21.63 -16.30 -22.60
N SER A 75 -22.05 -17.33 -23.33
CA SER A 75 -22.03 -17.49 -24.79
C SER A 75 -20.72 -17.86 -25.49
N CYS A 76 -20.62 -19.17 -25.78
CA CYS A 76 -19.95 -19.69 -26.96
C CYS A 76 -20.45 -18.95 -28.21
N GLY A 77 -19.58 -18.16 -28.86
CA GLY A 77 -19.80 -17.64 -30.21
C GLY A 77 -19.04 -18.50 -31.21
N CYS A 78 -19.71 -19.53 -31.74
CA CYS A 78 -19.28 -20.17 -32.97
C CYS A 78 -19.80 -19.32 -34.14
N HIS A 79 -18.90 -18.88 -35.01
CA HIS A 79 -19.19 -18.50 -36.39
C HIS A 79 -18.15 -19.19 -37.27
#